data_AF-A0A374W9L4-F1
#
_entry.id   AF-A0A374W9L4-F1
#
_cell.length_a   1.000
_cell.length_b   1.000
_cell.length_c   1.000
_cell.angle_alpha   90.00
_cell.angle_beta   90.00
_cell.angle_gamma   90.00
#
_symmetry.space_group_name_H-M   'P 1'
#
loop_
_entity.id
_entity.type
_entity.pdbx_description
1 polymer ?
#
loop_
_entity_poly.entity_id
_entity_poly.type
_entity_poly.pdbx_seq_one_letter_code
_entity_poly.pdbx_strand_id
1 'polypeptide(L)'
;MNHILFFGKMKLADVLLTNYKLLLVLNRFDIHLGFGEKSVEEVCSLRGIPPSLFLIVCNVYTFEDYLPAENELQSLDMNSLLQYLQNSHRYYKGICLPGIRVKLDTIAEQSNSRPAQILQRFYSEYQKEVLNHFDYEETVAFPYINTLLNNSSMKSYSISQFEKNHSNIEEKLNDLKNIIIKYLPDTGSPELLNTLLFDLFELEDDFRKHTLIEDKILVPLVEQFEQKR
;
A
#
# COMPACT_ATOMS: atom_id res chain seq x y z
N MET A 1 24.99 -0.88 1.90
CA MET A 1 25.39 -2.26 2.25
C MET A 1 24.72 -3.17 1.24
N ASN A 2 25.41 -4.18 0.68
CA ASN A 2 24.73 -5.14 -0.20
C ASN A 2 23.87 -6.07 0.67
N HIS A 3 22.58 -5.80 0.71
CA HIS A 3 21.63 -6.69 1.35
C HIS A 3 21.47 -7.96 0.50
N ILE A 4 21.42 -9.11 1.15
CA ILE A 4 20.99 -10.35 0.48
C ILE A 4 19.48 -10.24 0.33
N LEU A 5 19.01 -10.08 -0.90
CA LEU A 5 17.58 -10.04 -1.22
C LEU A 5 16.91 -11.36 -0.83
N PHE A 6 15.61 -11.29 -0.56
CA PHE A 6 14.81 -12.48 -0.35
C PHE A 6 14.74 -13.31 -1.63
N PHE A 7 14.78 -14.63 -1.47
CA PHE A 7 14.67 -15.59 -2.56
C PHE A 7 13.82 -16.79 -2.16
N GLY A 8 13.36 -17.54 -3.16
CA GLY A 8 12.28 -18.51 -3.02
C GLY A 8 12.50 -19.65 -2.02
N LYS A 9 13.75 -20.08 -1.81
CA LYS A 9 14.10 -21.16 -0.86
C LYS A 9 14.25 -20.70 0.59
N MET A 10 14.22 -19.40 0.88
CA MET A 10 14.20 -18.92 2.27
C MET A 10 12.90 -19.36 2.95
N LYS A 11 12.97 -19.69 4.24
CA LYS A 11 11.75 -19.94 5.03
C LYS A 11 10.94 -18.65 5.12
N LEU A 12 9.63 -18.75 4.89
CA LEU A 12 8.78 -17.55 4.96
C LEU A 12 8.77 -16.94 6.38
N ALA A 13 8.97 -17.76 7.41
CA ALA A 13 9.10 -17.28 8.79
C ALA A 13 10.30 -16.33 8.95
N ASP A 14 11.46 -16.68 8.41
CA ASP A 14 12.69 -15.88 8.49
C ASP A 14 12.53 -14.55 7.73
N VAL A 15 11.83 -14.58 6.59
CA VAL A 15 11.49 -13.37 5.81
C VAL A 15 10.63 -12.41 6.65
N LEU A 16 9.58 -12.88 7.32
CA LEU A 16 8.75 -12.04 8.19
C LEU A 16 9.49 -11.52 9.42
N LEU A 17 10.36 -12.34 10.01
CA LEU A 17 11.18 -11.93 11.16
C LEU A 17 12.22 -10.86 10.78
N THR A 18 12.62 -10.80 9.50
CA THR A 18 13.50 -9.73 8.99
C THR A 18 12.75 -8.40 8.91
N ASN A 19 11.47 -8.41 8.57
CA ASN A 19 10.65 -7.20 8.49
C ASN A 19 9.16 -7.50 8.80
N TYR A 20 8.72 -7.12 10.01
CA TYR A 20 7.37 -7.38 10.48
C TYR A 20 6.28 -6.71 9.62
N LYS A 21 6.60 -5.65 8.87
CA LYS A 21 5.66 -4.96 7.98
C LYS A 21 5.14 -5.88 6.87
N LEU A 22 5.87 -6.95 6.55
CA LEU A 22 5.45 -7.97 5.60
C LEU A 22 4.19 -8.75 6.02
N LEU A 23 3.75 -8.63 7.28
CA LEU A 23 2.44 -9.15 7.70
C LEU A 23 1.28 -8.51 6.90
N LEU A 24 1.38 -7.23 6.54
CA LEU A 24 0.39 -6.57 5.67
C LEU A 24 0.44 -7.13 4.25
N VAL A 25 1.65 -7.41 3.75
CA VAL A 25 1.86 -8.02 2.43
C VAL A 25 1.22 -9.40 2.38
N LEU A 26 1.36 -10.24 3.42
CA LEU A 26 0.73 -11.56 3.47
C LEU A 26 -0.79 -11.48 3.28
N ASN A 27 -1.46 -10.59 4.01
CA ASN A 27 -2.92 -10.43 3.93
C ASN A 27 -3.36 -10.05 2.51
N ARG A 28 -2.58 -9.22 1.81
CA ARG A 28 -2.88 -8.81 0.42
C ARG A 28 -2.66 -9.92 -0.60
N PHE A 29 -1.85 -10.92 -0.26
CA PHE A 29 -1.69 -12.15 -1.03
C PHE A 29 -2.59 -13.29 -0.53
N ASP A 30 -3.50 -13.03 0.42
CA ASP A 30 -4.33 -14.05 1.07
C ASP A 30 -3.52 -15.18 1.74
N ILE A 31 -2.29 -14.88 2.18
CA ILE A 31 -1.45 -15.81 2.93
C ILE A 31 -1.76 -15.66 4.42
N HIS A 32 -2.17 -16.76 5.04
CA HIS A 32 -2.43 -16.82 6.48
C HIS A 32 -1.24 -17.44 7.22
N LEU A 33 -1.01 -17.01 8.46
CA LEU A 33 0.03 -17.56 9.35
C LEU A 33 -0.20 -19.06 9.62
N GLY A 34 0.85 -19.76 10.04
CA GLY A 34 0.82 -21.19 10.32
C GLY A 34 1.40 -22.08 9.20
N PHE A 35 2.25 -21.53 8.34
CA PHE A 35 2.90 -22.27 7.25
C PHE A 35 4.09 -23.15 7.70
N GLY A 36 4.51 -23.07 8.97
CA GLY A 36 5.59 -23.87 9.56
C GLY A 36 6.94 -23.56 8.91
N GLU A 37 7.73 -24.60 8.63
CA GLU A 37 9.08 -24.50 8.07
C GLU A 37 9.11 -24.30 6.54
N LYS A 38 7.96 -24.02 5.91
CA LYS A 38 7.87 -23.89 4.45
C LYS A 38 8.64 -22.68 3.94
N SER A 39 9.28 -22.89 2.80
CA SER A 39 9.89 -21.84 2.00
C SER A 39 8.86 -20.94 1.34
N VAL A 40 9.30 -19.76 0.90
CA VAL A 40 8.46 -18.81 0.14
C VAL A 40 7.84 -19.50 -1.09
N GLU A 41 8.65 -20.21 -1.87
CA GLU A 41 8.17 -20.94 -3.05
C GLU A 41 7.08 -21.97 -2.71
N GLU A 42 7.24 -22.73 -1.64
CA GLU A 42 6.26 -23.74 -1.23
C GLU A 42 4.94 -23.08 -0.82
N VAL A 43 4.99 -22.00 -0.05
CA VAL A 43 3.77 -21.28 0.38
C VAL A 43 3.06 -20.64 -0.81
N CYS A 44 3.79 -19.95 -1.69
CA CYS A 44 3.26 -19.36 -2.90
C CYS A 44 2.62 -20.42 -3.82
N SER A 45 3.31 -21.55 -4.05
CA SER A 45 2.82 -22.64 -4.89
C SER A 45 1.52 -23.24 -4.37
N LEU A 46 1.39 -23.43 -3.05
CA LEU A 46 0.17 -23.96 -2.43
C LEU A 46 -1.06 -23.06 -2.59
N ARG A 47 -0.86 -21.77 -2.86
CA ARG A 47 -1.93 -20.78 -3.01
C ARG A 47 -2.08 -20.25 -4.44
N GLY A 48 -1.32 -20.78 -5.39
CA GLY A 48 -1.34 -20.30 -6.78
C GLY A 48 -0.83 -18.86 -6.95
N ILE A 49 0.03 -18.40 -6.03
CA ILE A 49 0.63 -17.07 -6.08
C ILE A 49 1.95 -17.19 -6.87
N PRO A 50 2.21 -16.32 -7.87
CA PRO A 50 3.51 -16.27 -8.52
C PRO A 50 4.61 -15.90 -7.51
N PRO A 51 5.61 -16.77 -7.26
CA PRO A 51 6.67 -16.47 -6.28
C PRO A 51 7.49 -15.22 -6.65
N SER A 52 7.65 -14.94 -7.95
CA SER A 52 8.37 -13.75 -8.46
C SER A 52 7.73 -12.46 -7.95
N LEU A 53 6.42 -12.30 -8.13
CA LEU A 53 5.70 -11.12 -7.66
C LEU A 53 5.76 -10.98 -6.14
N PHE A 54 5.53 -12.07 -5.41
CA PHE A 54 5.60 -12.05 -3.95
C PHE A 54 6.98 -11.59 -3.45
N LEU A 55 8.06 -12.13 -4.02
CA LEU A 55 9.42 -11.77 -3.64
C LEU A 55 9.76 -10.32 -3.97
N ILE A 56 9.37 -9.83 -5.16
CA ILE A 56 9.57 -8.41 -5.53
C ILE A 56 8.89 -7.51 -4.50
N VAL A 57 7.63 -7.77 -4.16
CA VAL A 57 6.90 -6.97 -3.16
C VAL A 57 7.60 -7.05 -1.80
N CYS A 58 7.99 -8.23 -1.33
CA CYS A 58 8.71 -8.37 -0.05
C CYS A 58 10.04 -7.60 -0.04
N ASN A 59 10.78 -7.63 -1.15
CA ASN A 59 12.05 -6.91 -1.29
C ASN A 59 11.83 -5.39 -1.30
N VAL A 60 10.82 -4.88 -2.02
CA VAL A 60 10.42 -3.46 -2.02
C VAL A 60 10.07 -2.97 -0.61
N TYR A 61 9.33 -3.78 0.16
CA TYR A 61 8.96 -3.43 1.53
C TYR A 61 10.12 -3.42 2.52
N THR A 62 11.22 -4.10 2.20
CA THR A 62 12.30 -4.38 3.17
C THR A 62 13.59 -3.64 2.87
N PHE A 63 13.94 -3.48 1.59
CA PHE A 63 15.19 -2.87 1.16
C PHE A 63 14.90 -1.55 0.45
N GLU A 64 15.23 -0.44 1.09
CA GLU A 64 14.92 0.91 0.57
C GLU A 64 15.56 1.20 -0.81
N ASP A 65 16.73 0.63 -1.06
CA ASP A 65 17.46 0.81 -2.33
C ASP A 65 17.06 -0.22 -3.42
N TYR A 66 16.10 -1.11 -3.13
CA TYR A 66 15.68 -2.14 -4.10
C TYR A 66 14.66 -1.60 -5.09
N LEU A 67 14.99 -1.73 -6.38
CA LEU A 67 14.08 -1.60 -7.49
C LEU A 67 14.26 -2.83 -8.41
N PRO A 68 13.16 -3.45 -8.88
CA PRO A 68 13.26 -4.62 -9.74
C PRO A 68 13.90 -4.24 -11.09
N ALA A 69 14.79 -5.10 -11.58
CA ALA A 69 15.37 -4.97 -12.90
C ALA A 69 14.34 -5.29 -14.00
N GLU A 70 14.60 -4.81 -15.22
CA GLU A 70 13.67 -4.98 -16.35
C GLU A 70 13.31 -6.45 -16.64
N ASN A 71 14.27 -7.36 -16.49
CA ASN A 71 14.03 -8.79 -16.67
C ASN A 71 13.15 -9.41 -15.56
N GLU A 72 13.20 -8.88 -14.35
CA GLU A 72 12.29 -9.27 -13.26
C GLU A 72 10.86 -8.82 -13.60
N LEU A 73 10.72 -7.58 -14.08
CA LEU A 73 9.44 -7.01 -14.49
C LEU A 73 8.77 -7.85 -15.60
N GLN A 74 9.51 -8.22 -16.64
CA GLN A 74 8.98 -9.02 -17.77
C GLN A 74 8.40 -10.38 -17.37
N SER A 75 8.79 -10.90 -16.20
CA SER A 75 8.29 -12.19 -15.68
C SER A 75 7.01 -12.07 -14.85
N LEU A 76 6.53 -10.85 -14.61
CA LEU A 76 5.38 -10.61 -13.73
C LEU A 76 4.05 -10.85 -14.43
N ASP A 77 3.15 -11.50 -13.69
CA ASP A 77 1.75 -11.63 -14.07
C ASP A 77 1.00 -10.35 -13.68
N MET A 78 0.53 -9.62 -14.69
CA MET A 78 -0.20 -8.36 -14.52
C MET A 78 -1.48 -8.52 -13.72
N ASN A 79 -2.20 -9.63 -13.89
CA ASN A 79 -3.45 -9.87 -13.16
C ASN A 79 -3.19 -10.01 -11.66
N SER A 80 -2.15 -10.75 -11.28
CA SER A 80 -1.72 -10.91 -9.88
C SER A 80 -1.26 -9.59 -9.27
N LEU A 81 -0.57 -8.72 -10.03
CA LEU A 81 -0.15 -7.40 -9.58
C LEU A 81 -1.37 -6.49 -9.32
N LEU A 82 -2.31 -6.40 -10.27
CA LEU A 82 -3.54 -5.62 -10.10
C LEU A 82 -4.37 -6.15 -8.93
N GLN A 83 -4.47 -7.47 -8.77
CA GLN A 83 -5.17 -8.08 -7.65
C GLN A 83 -4.52 -7.71 -6.31
N TYR A 84 -3.19 -7.70 -6.23
CA TYR A 84 -2.45 -7.25 -5.03
C TYR A 84 -2.77 -5.79 -4.68
N LEU A 85 -2.73 -4.87 -5.67
CA LEU A 85 -3.04 -3.46 -5.47
C LEU A 85 -4.50 -3.27 -5.01
N GLN A 86 -5.46 -3.91 -5.67
CA GLN A 86 -6.86 -3.89 -5.25
C GLN A 86 -7.08 -4.45 -3.83
N ASN A 87 -6.35 -5.51 -3.46
CA ASN A 87 -6.41 -6.04 -2.10
C ASN A 87 -5.88 -5.03 -1.07
N SER A 88 -4.86 -4.25 -1.43
CA SER A 88 -4.39 -3.15 -0.57
C SER A 88 -5.44 -2.03 -0.44
N HIS A 89 -6.15 -1.66 -1.51
CA HIS A 89 -7.24 -0.67 -1.44
C HIS A 89 -8.35 -1.13 -0.49
N ARG A 90 -8.75 -2.42 -0.57
CA ARG A 90 -9.75 -2.98 0.35
C ARG A 90 -9.30 -2.89 1.81
N TYR A 91 -8.02 -3.13 2.08
CA TYR A 91 -7.45 -2.97 3.42
C TYR A 91 -7.51 -1.51 3.89
N TYR A 92 -7.08 -0.55 3.04
CA TYR A 92 -7.12 0.87 3.38
C TYR A 92 -8.56 1.37 3.63
N LYS A 93 -9.47 1.07 2.70
CA LYS A 93 -10.89 1.47 2.74
C LYS A 93 -11.63 0.85 3.92
N GLY A 94 -11.42 -0.45 4.17
CA GLY A 94 -12.23 -1.23 5.11
C GLY A 94 -11.69 -1.32 6.53
N ILE A 95 -10.38 -1.15 6.72
CA ILE A 95 -9.71 -1.42 8.01
C ILE A 95 -8.91 -0.21 8.48
N CYS A 96 -7.93 0.23 7.69
CA CYS A 96 -6.97 1.23 8.14
C CYS A 96 -7.61 2.62 8.38
N LEU A 97 -8.23 3.19 7.35
CA LEU A 97 -8.83 4.53 7.44
C LEU A 97 -10.00 4.58 8.46
N PRO A 98 -10.89 3.57 8.54
CA PRO A 98 -11.90 3.52 9.61
C PRO A 98 -11.30 3.39 11.01
N GLY A 99 -10.21 2.62 11.17
CA GLY A 99 -9.54 2.46 12.47
C GLY A 99 -8.99 3.79 13.01
N ILE A 100 -8.31 4.55 12.15
CA ILE A 100 -7.82 5.91 12.48
C ILE A 100 -8.99 6.83 12.81
N ARG A 101 -10.10 6.75 12.05
CA ARG A 101 -11.31 7.56 12.30
C ARG A 101 -11.85 7.35 13.72
N VAL A 102 -12.02 6.10 14.12
CA VAL A 102 -12.54 5.74 15.44
C VAL A 102 -11.66 6.30 16.55
N LYS A 103 -10.33 6.20 16.41
CA LYS A 103 -9.39 6.77 17.38
C LYS A 103 -9.50 8.30 17.46
N LEU A 104 -9.54 8.99 16.33
CA LEU A 104 -9.71 10.45 16.28
C LEU A 104 -11.04 10.90 16.91
N ASP A 105 -12.13 10.21 16.63
CA ASP A 105 -13.44 10.52 17.20
C ASP A 105 -13.44 10.32 18.72
N THR A 106 -12.84 9.23 19.20
CA THR A 106 -12.69 8.98 20.64
C THR A 106 -11.88 10.09 21.34
N ILE A 107 -10.79 10.56 20.73
CA ILE A 107 -9.96 11.64 21.29
C ILE A 107 -10.72 12.98 21.31
N ALA A 108 -11.51 13.25 20.27
CA ALA A 108 -12.32 14.46 20.20
C ALA A 108 -13.44 14.46 21.27
N GLU A 109 -14.08 13.32 21.49
CA GLU A 109 -15.09 13.14 22.53
C GLU A 109 -14.50 13.31 23.95
N GLN A 110 -13.33 12.71 24.21
CA GLN A 110 -12.67 12.78 25.52
C GLN A 110 -12.13 14.18 25.85
N SER A 111 -11.57 14.88 24.87
CA SER A 111 -10.96 16.20 25.10
C SER A 111 -11.95 17.36 25.07
N ASN A 112 -13.07 17.19 24.35
CA ASN A 112 -14.00 18.27 23.97
C ASN A 112 -13.28 19.54 23.47
N SER A 113 -12.13 19.36 22.82
CA SER A 113 -11.22 20.45 22.49
C SER A 113 -11.43 20.93 21.05
N ARG A 114 -11.36 22.24 20.83
CA ARG A 114 -11.42 22.84 19.48
C ARG A 114 -10.36 22.26 18.53
N PRO A 115 -9.09 22.02 18.95
CA PRO A 115 -8.09 21.37 18.11
C PRO A 115 -8.52 19.97 17.63
N ALA A 116 -9.09 19.15 18.51
CA ALA A 116 -9.53 17.80 18.14
C ALA A 116 -10.69 17.82 17.11
N GLN A 117 -11.64 18.76 17.25
CA GLN A 117 -12.73 18.92 16.28
C GLN A 117 -12.23 19.39 14.91
N ILE A 118 -11.20 20.25 14.87
CA ILE A 118 -10.54 20.67 13.63
C ILE A 118 -9.85 19.47 12.96
N LEU A 119 -9.16 18.65 13.76
CA LEU A 119 -8.49 17.43 13.29
C LEU A 119 -9.48 16.42 12.69
N GLN A 120 -10.66 16.23 13.28
CA GLN A 120 -11.70 15.37 12.69
C GLN A 120 -12.14 15.84 11.30
N ARG A 121 -12.30 17.15 11.11
CA ARG A 121 -12.67 17.72 9.80
C ARG A 121 -11.53 17.58 8.80
N PHE A 122 -10.30 17.89 9.21
CA PHE A 122 -9.12 17.69 8.38
C PHE A 122 -9.02 16.23 7.92
N TYR A 123 -9.17 15.28 8.84
CA TYR A 123 -9.12 13.86 8.53
C TYR A 123 -10.27 13.41 7.62
N SER A 124 -11.47 14.01 7.75
CA SER A 124 -12.60 13.70 6.87
C SER A 124 -12.30 14.07 5.42
N GLU A 125 -11.70 15.25 5.19
CA GLU A 125 -11.29 15.68 3.84
C GLU A 125 -10.14 14.82 3.32
N TYR A 126 -9.14 14.53 4.16
CA TYR A 126 -8.05 13.62 3.82
C TYR A 126 -8.56 12.23 3.40
N GLN A 127 -9.43 11.62 4.20
CA GLN A 127 -10.03 10.33 3.90
C GLN A 127 -10.78 10.36 2.56
N LYS A 128 -11.56 11.42 2.32
CA LYS A 128 -12.30 11.58 1.07
C LYS A 128 -11.36 11.65 -0.15
N GLU A 129 -10.24 12.35 -0.05
CA GLU A 129 -9.25 12.43 -1.12
C GLU A 129 -8.62 11.08 -1.43
N VAL A 130 -8.22 10.33 -0.39
CA VAL A 130 -7.68 8.97 -0.53
C VAL A 130 -8.70 8.03 -1.18
N LEU A 131 -9.97 8.08 -0.75
CA LEU A 131 -11.03 7.26 -1.33
C LEU A 131 -11.28 7.59 -2.80
N ASN A 132 -11.33 8.89 -3.15
CA ASN A 132 -11.50 9.32 -4.54
C ASN A 132 -10.35 8.87 -5.44
N HIS A 133 -9.13 8.85 -4.90
CA HIS A 133 -7.95 8.37 -5.61
C HIS A 133 -8.07 6.87 -5.93
N PHE A 134 -8.36 6.02 -4.95
CA PHE A 134 -8.58 4.59 -5.20
C PHE A 134 -9.79 4.32 -6.11
N ASP A 135 -10.85 5.12 -6.00
CA ASP A 135 -12.02 4.98 -6.88
C ASP A 135 -11.68 5.33 -8.33
N TYR A 136 -10.84 6.35 -8.57
CA TYR A 136 -10.32 6.63 -9.91
C TYR A 136 -9.53 5.45 -10.46
N GLU A 137 -8.66 4.83 -9.67
CA GLU A 137 -7.86 3.70 -10.14
C GLU A 137 -8.73 2.49 -10.45
N GLU A 138 -9.66 2.16 -9.55
CA GLU A 138 -10.55 0.99 -9.70
C GLU A 138 -11.56 1.15 -10.85
N THR A 139 -11.98 2.39 -11.15
CA THR A 139 -13.03 2.65 -12.16
C THR A 139 -12.50 3.15 -13.50
N VAL A 140 -11.26 3.65 -13.56
CA VAL A 140 -10.66 4.21 -14.78
C VAL A 140 -9.35 3.50 -15.13
N ALA A 141 -8.35 3.54 -14.25
CA ALA A 141 -7.01 3.08 -14.58
C ALA A 141 -6.91 1.56 -14.73
N PHE A 142 -7.35 0.78 -13.73
CA PHE A 142 -7.29 -0.68 -13.78
C PHE A 142 -8.19 -1.26 -14.89
N PRO A 143 -9.41 -0.74 -15.14
CA PRO A 143 -10.18 -1.12 -16.32
C PRO A 143 -9.45 -0.84 -17.63
N TYR A 144 -8.79 0.31 -17.78
CA TYR A 144 -7.96 0.59 -18.95
C TYR A 144 -6.85 -0.45 -19.13
N ILE A 145 -6.10 -0.76 -18.07
CA ILE A 145 -5.04 -1.79 -18.10
C ILE A 145 -5.62 -3.14 -18.53
N ASN A 146 -6.79 -3.53 -18.00
CA ASN A 146 -7.46 -4.76 -18.41
C ASN A 146 -7.87 -4.76 -19.90
N THR A 147 -8.29 -3.62 -20.48
CA THR A 147 -8.54 -3.53 -21.93
C THR A 147 -7.25 -3.66 -22.75
N LEU A 148 -6.13 -3.14 -22.23
CA LEU A 148 -4.81 -3.26 -22.83
C LEU A 148 -4.31 -4.72 -22.82
N LEU A 149 -4.61 -5.49 -21.77
CA LEU A 149 -4.28 -6.92 -21.73
C LEU A 149 -5.15 -7.75 -22.71
N ASN A 150 -6.41 -7.35 -22.92
CA ASN A 150 -7.36 -8.08 -23.78
C ASN A 150 -7.34 -7.65 -25.26
N ASN A 151 -6.27 -7.02 -25.75
CA ASN A 151 -6.14 -6.57 -27.15
C ASN A 151 -7.27 -5.67 -27.66
N SER A 152 -7.97 -4.98 -26.76
CA SER A 152 -9.00 -4.02 -27.11
C SER A 152 -8.41 -2.60 -27.15
N SER A 153 -8.79 -1.80 -28.14
CA SER A 153 -8.30 -0.43 -28.26
C SER A 153 -9.20 0.53 -27.50
N MET A 154 -8.67 1.20 -26.47
CA MET A 154 -9.31 2.33 -25.81
C MET A 154 -8.47 3.58 -26.12
N LYS A 155 -8.98 4.46 -26.99
CA LYS A 155 -8.20 5.56 -27.60
C LYS A 155 -8.03 6.81 -26.72
N SER A 156 -8.64 6.88 -25.54
CA SER A 156 -8.77 8.14 -24.79
C SER A 156 -7.96 8.22 -23.49
N TYR A 157 -7.22 7.17 -23.12
CA TYR A 157 -6.45 7.12 -21.86
C TYR A 157 -5.04 6.57 -22.10
N SER A 158 -4.07 7.06 -21.33
CA SER A 158 -2.68 6.59 -21.28
C SER A 158 -2.24 6.55 -19.82
N ILE A 159 -1.42 5.56 -19.47
CA ILE A 159 -0.91 5.38 -18.12
C ILE A 159 -0.11 6.60 -17.61
N SER A 160 0.42 7.44 -18.51
CA SER A 160 1.07 8.72 -18.15
C SER A 160 0.18 9.71 -17.38
N GLN A 161 -1.14 9.49 -17.33
CA GLN A 161 -2.07 10.28 -16.52
C GLN A 161 -2.20 9.79 -15.07
N PHE A 162 -1.68 8.61 -14.76
CA PHE A 162 -1.84 7.89 -13.48
C PHE A 162 -1.08 8.57 -12.32
N GLU A 163 0.18 8.96 -12.53
CA GLU A 163 1.10 9.40 -11.46
C GLU A 163 0.73 10.73 -10.78
N LYS A 164 -0.17 11.53 -11.36
CA LYS A 164 -0.35 12.95 -10.95
C LYS A 164 -0.98 13.16 -9.57
N ASN A 165 -1.46 12.12 -8.90
CA ASN A 165 -2.28 12.26 -7.69
C ASN A 165 -1.61 11.80 -6.39
N HIS A 166 -0.48 11.06 -6.43
CA HIS A 166 0.10 10.43 -5.23
C HIS A 166 0.71 11.42 -4.23
N SER A 167 1.46 12.44 -4.69
CA SER A 167 2.26 13.31 -3.80
C SER A 167 1.42 14.11 -2.80
N ASN A 168 0.20 14.52 -3.18
CA ASN A 168 -0.66 15.32 -2.32
C ASN A 168 -1.26 14.51 -1.15
N ILE A 169 -1.42 13.19 -1.30
CA ILE A 169 -1.93 12.32 -0.22
C ILE A 169 -0.87 12.20 0.90
N GLU A 170 0.38 11.94 0.54
CA GLU A 170 1.46 11.80 1.53
C GLU A 170 1.72 13.11 2.29
N GLU A 171 1.74 14.25 1.60
CA GLU A 171 1.94 15.57 2.22
C GLU A 171 0.88 15.87 3.28
N LYS A 172 -0.41 15.63 2.97
CA LYS A 172 -1.51 15.86 3.92
C LYS A 172 -1.47 14.94 5.13
N LEU A 173 -1.02 13.69 4.95
CA LEU A 173 -0.83 12.77 6.05
C LEU A 173 0.30 13.24 7.00
N ASN A 174 1.38 13.78 6.43
CA ASN A 174 2.45 14.38 7.21
C ASN A 174 1.99 15.63 7.97
N ASP A 175 1.17 16.48 7.35
CA ASP A 175 0.54 17.62 8.03
C ASP A 175 -0.35 17.17 9.19
N LEU A 176 -1.17 16.13 8.99
CA LEU A 176 -2.02 15.57 10.04
C LEU A 176 -1.19 15.12 11.26
N LYS A 177 -0.13 14.34 11.05
CA LYS A 177 0.78 13.91 12.12
C LYS A 177 1.40 15.11 12.83
N ASN A 178 1.88 16.10 12.08
CA ASN A 178 2.46 17.32 12.64
C ASN A 178 1.46 18.11 13.51
N ILE A 179 0.21 18.22 13.08
CA ILE A 179 -0.83 18.91 13.83
C ILE A 179 -1.12 18.17 15.14
N ILE A 180 -1.25 16.84 15.07
CA ILE A 180 -1.49 16.00 16.25
C ILE A 180 -0.35 16.16 17.27
N ILE A 181 0.90 16.05 16.84
CA ILE A 181 2.08 16.12 17.72
C ILE A 181 2.22 17.51 18.38
N LYS A 182 1.93 18.59 17.66
CA LYS A 182 2.23 19.95 18.11
C LYS A 182 1.07 20.62 18.86
N TYR A 183 -0.17 20.31 18.49
CA TYR A 183 -1.33 21.13 18.88
C TYR A 183 -2.43 20.36 19.59
N LEU A 184 -2.40 19.03 19.59
CA LEU A 184 -3.40 18.28 20.34
C LEU A 184 -3.02 18.28 21.83
N PRO A 185 -3.88 18.80 22.72
CA PRO A 185 -3.59 18.85 24.14
C PRO A 185 -3.57 17.44 24.74
N ASP A 186 -2.96 17.29 25.91
CA ASP A 186 -3.08 16.06 26.69
C ASP A 186 -4.57 15.79 27.00
N THR A 187 -5.09 14.70 26.46
CA THR A 187 -6.50 14.30 26.58
C THR A 187 -6.73 13.33 27.73
N GLY A 188 -5.72 13.07 28.56
CA GLY A 188 -5.76 12.08 29.64
C GLY A 188 -5.62 10.63 29.15
N SER A 189 -5.40 10.43 27.85
CA SER A 189 -5.25 9.12 27.20
C SER A 189 -3.99 9.08 26.30
N PRO A 190 -2.78 9.21 26.86
CA PRO A 190 -1.54 9.24 26.09
C PRO A 190 -1.33 7.96 25.26
N GLU A 191 -1.82 6.81 25.71
CA GLU A 191 -1.76 5.54 24.97
C GLU A 191 -2.61 5.58 23.69
N LEU A 192 -3.80 6.20 23.75
CA LEU A 192 -4.66 6.35 22.58
C LEU A 192 -4.03 7.28 21.54
N LEU A 193 -3.38 8.36 21.99
CA LEU A 193 -2.67 9.27 21.10
C LEU A 193 -1.46 8.60 20.45
N ASN A 194 -0.68 7.84 21.22
CA ASN A 194 0.47 7.09 20.70
C ASN A 194 0.04 6.03 19.69
N THR A 195 -1.03 5.28 19.98
CA THR A 195 -1.55 4.27 19.03
C THR A 195 -2.18 4.88 17.78
N LEU A 196 -2.74 6.09 17.86
CA LEU A 196 -3.14 6.84 16.66
C LEU A 196 -1.92 7.25 15.83
N LEU A 197 -0.87 7.78 16.47
CA LEU A 197 0.34 8.18 15.76
C LEU A 197 1.04 6.97 15.11
N PHE A 198 1.13 5.83 15.79
CA PHE A 198 1.67 4.61 15.20
C PHE A 198 0.89 4.18 13.95
N ASP A 199 -0.45 4.15 14.00
CA ASP A 199 -1.26 3.86 12.81
C ASP A 199 -0.97 4.82 11.65
N LEU A 200 -0.80 6.12 11.94
CA LEU A 200 -0.52 7.13 10.91
C LEU A 200 0.88 6.97 10.30
N PHE A 201 1.88 6.60 11.09
CA PHE A 201 3.22 6.28 10.59
C PHE A 201 3.21 5.00 9.75
N GLU A 202 2.51 3.96 10.21
CA GLU A 202 2.37 2.72 9.45
C GLU A 202 1.63 2.95 8.13
N LEU A 203 0.56 3.76 8.14
CA LEU A 203 -0.16 4.14 6.92
C LEU A 203 0.73 4.88 5.92
N GLU A 204 1.51 5.84 6.39
CA GLU A 204 2.44 6.59 5.53
C GLU A 204 3.48 5.68 4.89
N ASP A 205 4.12 4.83 5.70
CA ASP A 205 5.10 3.88 5.21
C ASP A 205 4.51 2.91 4.18
N ASP A 206 3.29 2.44 4.41
CA ASP A 206 2.60 1.50 3.53
C ASP A 206 2.12 2.16 2.24
N PHE A 207 1.63 3.41 2.29
CA PHE A 207 1.34 4.20 1.09
C PHE A 207 2.57 4.46 0.25
N ARG A 208 3.69 4.85 0.87
CA ARG A 208 4.94 5.05 0.13
C ARG A 208 5.36 3.78 -0.61
N LYS A 209 5.22 2.61 -0.01
CA LYS A 209 5.52 1.33 -0.67
C LYS A 209 4.50 0.97 -1.75
N HIS A 210 3.23 1.28 -1.54
CA HIS A 210 2.17 1.09 -2.52
C HIS A 210 2.40 1.96 -3.77
N THR A 211 2.58 3.26 -3.60
CA THR A 211 2.93 4.21 -4.67
C THR A 211 4.24 3.82 -5.37
N LEU A 212 5.24 3.33 -4.64
CA LEU A 212 6.47 2.84 -5.25
C LEU A 212 6.22 1.63 -6.17
N ILE A 213 5.35 0.70 -5.77
CA ILE A 213 4.94 -0.44 -6.62
C ILE A 213 4.20 0.06 -7.84
N GLU A 214 3.33 1.04 -7.71
CA GLU A 214 2.61 1.61 -8.84
C GLU A 214 3.57 2.31 -9.82
N ASP A 215 4.32 3.30 -9.34
CA ASP A 215 5.18 4.15 -10.17
C ASP A 215 6.39 3.42 -10.75
N LYS A 216 6.93 2.40 -10.06
CA LYS A 216 8.16 1.70 -10.48
C LYS A 216 7.96 0.28 -10.98
N ILE A 217 6.75 -0.27 -10.87
CA ILE A 217 6.44 -1.62 -11.35
C ILE A 217 5.24 -1.58 -12.29
N LEU A 218 4.08 -1.11 -11.82
CA LEU A 218 2.87 -1.11 -12.65
C LEU A 218 3.01 -0.21 -13.88
N VAL A 219 3.39 1.05 -13.68
CA VAL A 219 3.49 2.03 -14.77
C VAL A 219 4.49 1.57 -15.85
N PRO A 220 5.75 1.20 -15.54
CA PRO A 220 6.68 0.71 -16.55
C PRO A 220 6.20 -0.53 -17.30
N LEU A 221 5.52 -1.45 -16.62
CA LEU A 221 4.94 -2.62 -17.28
C LEU A 221 3.86 -2.23 -18.29
N VAL A 222 2.95 -1.35 -17.90
CA VAL A 222 1.88 -0.87 -18.78
C VAL A 222 2.45 -0.11 -19.97
N GLU A 223 3.46 0.74 -19.78
CA GLU A 223 4.15 1.44 -20.88
C GLU A 223 4.77 0.47 -21.89
N GLN A 224 5.35 -0.65 -21.44
CA GLN A 224 5.85 -1.69 -22.34
C GLN A 224 4.73 -2.35 -23.15
N PHE A 225 3.53 -2.53 -22.57
CA PHE A 225 2.36 -3.02 -23.30
C PHE A 225 1.80 -1.98 -24.28
N GLU A 226 1.83 -0.69 -23.93
CA GLU A 226 1.43 0.41 -24.81
C GLU A 226 2.37 0.51 -26.03
N GLN A 227 3.70 0.39 -25.84
CA GLN A 227 4.71 0.50 -26.92
C GLN A 227 4.74 -0.68 -27.91
N LYS A 228 4.28 -1.86 -27.49
CA LYS A 228 4.23 -3.06 -28.35
C LYS A 228 3.05 -3.05 -29.34
N ARG A 229 2.25 -1.97 -29.37
CA ARG A 229 1.09 -1.77 -30.24
C ARG A 229 1.35 -0.67 -31.26
#